data_AF-X0WLA3-F1
#
_entry.id   AF-X0WLA3-F1
#
_cell.length_a   1.000
_cell.length_b   1.000
_cell.length_c   1.000
_cell.angle_alpha   90.00
_cell.angle_beta   90.00
_cell.angle_gamma   90.00
#
_symmetry.space_group_name_H-M   'P 1'
#
loop_
_entity.id
_entity.type
_entity.pdbx_description
1 polymer ?
#
loop_
_entity_poly.entity_id
_entity_poly.type
_entity_poly.pdbx_seq_one_letter_code
_entity_poly.pdbx_strand_id
1 'polypeptide(L)'
;MKVIRAIFICGAFILLIPAAALADDIVGTITSMEGAVFVDAFGTGEFLRAIPGESLYAKSVVKTEYEGSAAIEMGGVITELAPESTLIIGSLLESREKK
;
A
#
# COMPACT_ATOMS: atom_id res chain seq x y z
N MET A 1 -37.17 -55.34 13.51
CA MET A 1 -37.22 -54.52 14.73
C MET A 1 -35.86 -53.88 14.94
N LYS A 2 -35.86 -52.55 15.20
CA LYS A 2 -34.87 -51.65 15.83
C LYS A 2 -33.50 -52.28 16.19
N VAL A 3 -32.34 -51.65 15.98
CA VAL A 3 -31.95 -50.32 16.49
C VAL A 3 -30.80 -49.70 15.68
N ILE A 4 -30.96 -48.43 15.31
CA ILE A 4 -29.94 -47.52 14.79
C ILE A 4 -29.05 -47.08 15.97
N ARG A 5 -27.72 -47.18 15.84
CA ARG A 5 -26.78 -46.50 16.75
C ARG A 5 -25.96 -45.49 15.96
N ALA A 6 -26.47 -44.27 15.96
CA ALA A 6 -25.73 -43.07 15.61
C ALA A 6 -24.62 -42.85 16.64
N ILE A 7 -23.37 -42.88 16.20
CA ILE A 7 -22.26 -42.31 16.96
C ILE A 7 -21.85 -41.06 16.20
N PHE A 8 -22.35 -39.94 16.71
CA PHE A 8 -21.85 -38.60 16.48
C PHE A 8 -20.36 -38.57 16.83
N ILE A 9 -19.48 -38.57 15.84
CA ILE A 9 -18.09 -38.15 16.05
C ILE A 9 -17.99 -36.75 15.48
N CYS A 10 -17.97 -35.80 16.42
CA CYS A 10 -17.40 -34.47 16.28
C CYS A 10 -16.10 -34.53 15.48
N GLY A 11 -16.16 -34.20 14.20
CA GLY A 11 -15.00 -33.87 13.40
C GLY A 11 -15.27 -32.51 12.79
N ALA A 12 -15.09 -31.44 13.58
CA ALA A 12 -15.09 -30.09 13.08
C ALA A 12 -13.97 -29.98 12.05
N PHE A 13 -14.32 -30.15 10.77
CA PHE A 13 -13.45 -29.86 9.65
C PHE A 13 -13.35 -28.34 9.55
N ILE A 14 -12.50 -27.76 10.40
CA ILE A 14 -12.13 -26.35 10.33
C ILE A 14 -11.37 -26.20 9.01
N LEU A 15 -12.08 -25.72 7.99
CA LEU A 15 -11.49 -25.14 6.80
C LEU A 15 -10.62 -23.98 7.25
N LEU A 16 -9.33 -24.27 7.46
CA LEU A 16 -8.29 -23.27 7.59
C LEU A 16 -8.16 -22.60 6.23
N ILE A 17 -9.01 -21.59 5.97
CA ILE A 17 -8.83 -20.69 4.85
C ILE A 17 -7.54 -19.93 5.16
N PRO A 18 -6.45 -20.09 4.40
CA PRO A 18 -5.32 -19.19 4.55
C PRO A 18 -5.86 -17.82 4.16
N ALA A 19 -5.93 -16.91 5.12
CA ALA A 19 -6.09 -15.49 4.82
C ALA A 19 -4.85 -15.13 3.99
N ALA A 20 -5.00 -15.13 2.66
CA ALA A 20 -4.00 -14.56 1.80
C ALA A 20 -3.88 -13.10 2.23
N ALA A 21 -2.80 -12.78 2.94
CA ALA A 21 -2.41 -11.41 3.13
C ALA A 21 -2.24 -10.84 1.74
N LEU A 22 -3.22 -10.02 1.30
CA LEU A 22 -3.09 -9.19 0.12
C LEU A 22 -1.97 -8.20 0.45
N ALA A 23 -0.73 -8.59 0.18
CA ALA A 23 0.36 -7.65 0.13
C ALA A 23 -0.01 -6.65 -0.96
N ASP A 24 -0.22 -5.38 -0.60
CA ASP A 24 -0.32 -4.32 -1.61
C ASP A 24 1.00 -4.35 -2.39
N ASP A 25 0.91 -4.47 -3.72
CA ASP A 25 2.10 -4.52 -4.57
C ASP A 25 2.85 -3.17 -4.50
N ILE A 26 4.18 -3.25 -4.51
CA ILE A 26 5.03 -2.05 -4.61
C ILE A 26 4.90 -1.51 -6.03
N VAL A 27 4.50 -0.25 -6.14
CA VAL A 27 4.28 0.44 -7.43
C VAL A 27 5.33 1.52 -7.71
N GLY A 28 6.09 1.92 -6.70
CA GLY A 28 7.12 2.94 -6.84
C GLY A 28 8.07 3.03 -5.66
N THR A 29 8.99 3.99 -5.75
CA THR A 29 10.00 4.25 -4.73
C THR A 29 10.33 5.73 -4.69
N ILE A 30 10.56 6.27 -3.49
CA ILE A 30 11.13 7.63 -3.33
C ILE A 30 12.64 7.54 -3.61
N THR A 31 13.11 8.09 -4.73
CA THR A 31 14.52 7.99 -5.13
C THR A 31 15.39 9.06 -4.50
N SER A 32 14.84 10.24 -4.24
CA SER A 32 15.53 11.32 -3.55
C SER A 32 14.53 12.23 -2.84
N MET A 33 15.01 12.96 -1.83
CA MET A 33 14.21 13.94 -1.10
C MET A 33 15.09 15.03 -0.51
N GLU A 34 14.49 16.21 -0.36
CA GLU A 34 15.04 17.35 0.36
C GLU A 34 14.00 17.81 1.40
N GLY A 35 14.46 18.32 2.55
CA GLY A 35 13.56 18.82 3.59
C GLY A 35 12.64 17.76 4.22
N ALA A 36 11.44 18.19 4.60
CA ALA A 36 10.44 17.36 5.28
C ALA A 36 9.46 16.73 4.29
N VAL A 37 9.50 15.40 4.21
CA VAL A 37 8.61 14.58 3.38
C VAL A 37 8.02 13.49 4.26
N PHE A 38 6.72 13.27 4.11
CA PHE A 38 5.97 12.29 4.87
C PHE A 38 5.21 11.36 3.94
N VAL A 39 5.09 10.10 4.34
CA VAL A 39 4.39 9.06 3.61
C VAL A 39 3.36 8.41 4.52
N ASP A 40 2.15 8.30 4.00
CA ASP A 40 1.17 7.33 4.46
C ASP A 40 1.20 6.18 3.46
N ALA A 41 1.84 5.06 3.83
CA ALA A 41 2.10 3.97 2.91
C ALA A 41 0.81 3.26 2.45
N PHE A 42 -0.24 3.26 3.28
CA PHE A 42 -1.42 2.43 3.07
C PHE A 42 -2.73 3.23 2.96
N GLY A 43 -2.67 4.57 3.00
CA GLY A 43 -3.84 5.43 2.94
C GLY A 43 -4.68 5.40 4.21
N THR A 44 -4.06 5.16 5.38
CA THR A 44 -4.74 5.08 6.69
C THR A 44 -4.99 6.44 7.33
N GLY A 45 -4.35 7.50 6.80
CA GLY A 45 -4.26 8.82 7.39
C GLY A 45 -3.08 9.00 8.36
N GLU A 46 -2.27 7.96 8.59
CA GLU A 46 -1.08 8.03 9.43
C GLU A 46 0.14 8.36 8.59
N PHE A 47 0.70 9.55 8.81
CA PHE A 47 1.88 10.03 8.09
C PHE A 47 3.15 9.80 8.90
N LEU A 48 4.08 9.05 8.31
CA LEU A 48 5.41 8.80 8.85
C LEU A 48 6.45 9.58 8.06
N ARG A 49 7.57 9.90 8.71
CA ARG A 49 8.67 10.59 8.04
C ARG A 49 9.26 9.67 6.98
N ALA A 50 9.32 10.17 5.75
CA ALA A 50 9.82 9.41 4.62
C ALA A 50 11.35 9.26 4.66
N ILE A 51 11.86 8.21 4.04
CA ILE A 51 13.29 7.99 3.81
C ILE A 51 13.59 7.75 2.31
N PRO A 52 14.79 8.10 1.83
CA PRO A 52 15.21 7.71 0.48
C PRO A 52 15.22 6.19 0.34
N GLY A 53 14.71 5.69 -0.78
CA GLY A 53 14.52 4.26 -1.06
C GLY A 53 13.23 3.68 -0.51
N GLU A 54 12.35 4.48 0.08
CA GLU A 54 11.08 4.00 0.63
C GLU A 54 10.11 3.54 -0.47
N SER A 55 9.57 2.33 -0.27
CA SER A 55 8.59 1.72 -1.17
C SER A 55 7.24 2.42 -1.07
N LEU A 56 6.63 2.65 -2.23
CA LEU A 56 5.29 3.18 -2.37
C LEU A 56 4.36 2.10 -2.92
N TYR A 57 3.13 2.13 -2.44
CA TYR A 57 2.05 1.20 -2.75
C TYR A 57 0.91 1.94 -3.45
N ALA A 58 -0.03 1.20 -4.05
CA ALA A 58 -1.13 1.77 -4.80
C ALA A 58 -1.99 2.77 -3.99
N LYS A 59 -2.06 2.59 -2.66
CA LYS A 59 -2.81 3.48 -1.75
C LYS A 59 -1.96 4.55 -1.09
N SER A 60 -0.67 4.62 -1.39
CA SER A 60 0.21 5.55 -0.68
C SER A 60 -0.14 7.00 -0.98
N VAL A 61 0.07 7.85 0.04
CA VAL A 61 -0.01 9.30 -0.06
C VAL A 61 1.31 9.89 0.39
N VAL A 62 1.94 10.68 -0.48
CA VAL A 62 3.20 11.38 -0.20
C VAL A 62 2.91 12.86 -0.02
N LYS A 63 3.42 13.46 1.05
CA LYS A 63 3.25 14.88 1.38
C LYS A 63 4.60 15.53 1.60
N THR A 64 4.80 16.70 0.99
CA THR A 64 5.94 17.58 1.23
C THR A 64 5.50 18.80 2.03
N GLU A 65 6.37 19.33 2.88
CA GLU A 65 6.11 20.59 3.62
C GLU A 65 6.85 21.79 2.98
N TYR A 66 6.95 22.93 3.70
CA TYR A 66 7.41 24.24 3.21
C TYR A 66 8.73 24.24 2.40
N GLU A 67 9.69 23.39 2.77
CA GLU A 67 10.96 23.18 2.05
C GLU A 67 11.14 21.73 1.59
N GLY A 68 10.08 20.91 1.68
CA GLY A 68 10.12 19.51 1.32
C GLY A 68 10.08 19.31 -0.20
N SER A 69 10.92 18.47 -0.77
CA SER A 69 10.74 18.02 -2.15
C SER A 69 11.07 16.53 -2.25
N ALA A 70 10.50 15.84 -3.24
CA ALA A 70 10.76 14.43 -3.46
C ALA A 70 10.79 14.09 -4.94
N ALA A 71 11.63 13.15 -5.33
CA ALA A 71 11.56 12.48 -6.62
C ALA A 71 11.06 11.06 -6.41
N ILE A 72 10.05 10.67 -7.19
CA ILE A 72 9.37 9.39 -7.07
C ILE A 72 9.50 8.65 -8.40
N GLU A 73 10.10 7.47 -8.38
CA GLU A 73 10.16 6.59 -9.52
C GLU A 73 9.02 5.58 -9.48
N MET A 74 8.26 5.50 -10.57
CA MET A 74 7.18 4.51 -10.76
C MET A 74 7.22 3.99 -12.19
N GLY A 75 7.52 2.70 -12.35
CA GLY A 75 7.58 2.05 -13.67
C GLY A 75 8.56 2.73 -14.64
N GLY A 76 9.73 3.17 -14.16
CA GLY A 76 10.77 3.83 -14.96
C GLY A 76 10.49 5.29 -15.30
N VAL A 77 9.44 5.89 -14.73
CA VAL A 77 9.14 7.33 -14.86
C VAL A 77 9.37 8.01 -13.53
N ILE A 78 10.15 9.08 -13.55
CA ILE A 78 10.41 9.93 -12.38
C ILE A 78 9.39 11.07 -12.36
N THR A 79 8.72 11.24 -11.22
CA THR A 79 7.80 12.34 -10.94
C THR A 79 8.38 13.17 -9.81
N GLU A 80 8.54 14.47 -10.04
CA GLU A 80 9.00 15.40 -9.02
C GLU A 80 7.79 15.97 -8.26
N LEU A 81 7.89 15.97 -6.93
CA LEU A 81 6.93 16.56 -6.02
C LEU A 81 7.54 17.82 -5.42
N ALA A 82 6.92 18.96 -5.75
CA ALA A 82 7.32 20.28 -5.27
C ALA A 82 7.06 20.45 -3.77
N PRO A 83 7.57 21.52 -3.14
CA PRO A 83 7.18 21.92 -1.78
C PRO A 83 5.69 22.11 -1.60
N GLU A 84 5.24 21.90 -0.35
CA GLU A 84 3.85 22.06 0.10
C GLU A 84 2.82 21.31 -0.76
N SER A 85 3.23 20.18 -1.32
CA SER A 85 2.44 19.41 -2.27
C SER A 85 2.02 18.06 -1.67
N THR A 86 0.97 17.48 -2.24
CA THR A 86 0.49 16.15 -1.87
C THR A 86 0.26 15.34 -3.13
N LEU A 87 0.75 14.11 -3.12
CA LEU A 87 0.61 13.15 -4.21
C LEU A 87 -0.09 11.89 -3.71
N ILE A 88 -1.20 11.56 -4.37
CA ILE A 88 -1.94 10.32 -4.13
C ILE A 88 -1.55 9.34 -5.24
N ILE A 89 -0.88 8.25 -4.89
CA ILE A 89 -0.33 7.30 -5.86
C ILE A 89 -1.44 6.63 -6.67
N GLY A 90 -2.56 6.26 -6.03
CA GLY A 90 -3.69 5.63 -6.71
C GLY A 90 -4.23 6.47 -7.88
N SER A 91 -4.35 7.79 -7.69
CA SER A 91 -4.82 8.70 -8.75
C SER A 91 -3.86 8.80 -9.94
N LEU A 92 -2.55 8.62 -9.71
CA LEU A 92 -1.57 8.56 -10.78
C LEU A 92 -1.66 7.26 -11.58
N LEU A 93 -1.89 6.13 -10.90
CA LEU A 93 -2.04 4.83 -11.57
C LEU A 93 -3.27 4.82 -12.48
N GLU A 94 -4.41 5.29 -11.99
CA GLU A 94 -5.64 5.40 -12.80
C GLU A 94 -5.47 6.30 -14.03
N SER A 95 -4.63 7.33 -13.93
CA SER A 95 -4.32 8.22 -15.04
C SER A 95 -3.44 7.54 -16.11
N ARG A 96 -2.61 6.56 -15.73
CA ARG A 96 -1.79 5.78 -16.67
C ARG A 96 -2.60 4.73 -17.41
N GLU A 97 -3.57 4.09 -16.75
CA GLU A 97 -4.41 3.05 -17.37
C GLU A 97 -5.37 3.58 -18.43
N LYS A 98 -5.68 4.88 -18.42
CA LYS A 98 -6.60 5.52 -19.38
C LYS A 98 -5.93 6.00 -20.68
N LYS A 99 -4.62 5.84 -20.83
CA LYS A 99 -3.85 6.28 -22.01
C LYS A 99 -3.47 5.09 -22.87
#